data_AF-A0A9W7LMM3-F1
#
_entry.id   AF-A0A9W7LMM3-F1
#
_cell.length_a   1.000
_cell.length_b   1.000
_cell.length_c   1.000
_cell.angle_alpha   90.00
_cell.angle_beta   90.00
_cell.angle_gamma   90.00
#
_symmetry.space_group_name_H-M   'P 1'
#
loop_
_entity.id
_entity.type
_entity.pdbx_description
1 polymer ?
#
loop_
_entity_poly.entity_id
_entity_poly.type
_entity_poly.pdbx_seq_one_letter_code
_entity_poly.pdbx_strand_id
1 'polypeptide(L)'
;MLRLNVYCSLNIPTPAHVKLGSSYGSGLANCHAGTKLPRGVSVRALKDEMDGGMSGGFQGRRWEPGLEIEVPFEQRPVNEYSSLKDGPLYSWGELGPGQFFLRLGGLWLVTFTVLGAPIAAASFNPSREPLRFVLAAGTGTLFLVSLIVLRIYLGWSYVGDRLLSAVIPYEETGWYDGQMWVKPPEVLARDRLLGSYKVKPVIKLLKQTLVGTGALLVTSAFLFIFATPVEDFFKTAFFTKDTPSTVLASKTNTKFNLRKEELLRLPVEVKDDDDLAAAAAEAADGRPVYCRDRFYRALAGGQYCKWEDLVK
;
A
#
# COMPACT_ATOMS: atom_id res chain seq x y z
N MET A 1 45.46 -15.28 13.20
CA MET A 1 45.44 -14.28 12.11
C MET A 1 44.05 -13.65 12.07
N LEU A 2 44.02 -12.31 12.10
CA LEU A 2 42.93 -11.37 11.84
C LEU A 2 41.68 -11.38 12.74
N ARG A 3 41.67 -10.39 13.64
CA ARG A 3 40.52 -9.82 14.34
C ARG A 3 39.66 -9.01 13.37
N LEU A 4 38.35 -8.94 13.63
CA LEU A 4 37.51 -7.82 13.19
C LEU A 4 36.54 -7.45 14.30
N ASN A 5 36.88 -6.35 14.98
CA ASN A 5 35.99 -5.54 15.79
C ASN A 5 35.08 -4.73 14.84
N VAL A 6 33.79 -4.70 15.11
CA VAL A 6 32.91 -3.62 14.65
C VAL A 6 32.18 -3.10 15.88
N TYR A 7 32.56 -1.88 16.28
CA TYR A 7 31.84 -1.07 17.25
C TYR A 7 30.64 -0.41 16.55
N CYS A 8 29.48 -0.44 17.18
CA CYS A 8 28.48 0.61 16.99
C CYS A 8 27.87 0.93 18.36
N SER A 9 28.32 2.05 18.93
CA SER A 9 27.90 2.66 20.18
C SER A 9 26.56 3.36 20.02
N LEU A 10 25.65 3.19 20.99
CA LEU A 10 24.74 4.25 21.46
C LEU A 10 24.07 3.86 22.80
N ASN A 11 24.72 4.31 23.87
CA ASN A 11 24.18 4.87 25.12
C ASN A 11 22.98 4.20 25.82
N ILE A 12 23.31 3.30 26.76
CA ILE A 12 22.46 2.96 27.90
C ILE A 12 23.09 3.64 29.13
N PRO A 13 22.39 4.53 29.86
CA PRO A 13 22.92 5.06 31.10
C PRO A 13 22.63 4.07 32.25
N THR A 14 23.68 3.58 32.89
CA THR A 14 23.64 2.93 34.19
C THR A 14 23.53 3.98 35.31
N PRO A 15 22.81 3.71 36.41
CA PRO A 15 22.63 4.68 37.49
C PRO A 15 23.86 4.71 38.39
N ALA A 16 24.44 5.89 38.56
CA ALA A 16 25.51 6.15 39.51
C ALA A 16 24.94 6.25 40.94
N HIS A 17 25.62 5.56 41.87
CA HIS A 17 25.49 5.76 43.31
C HIS A 17 25.85 7.20 43.70
N VAL A 18 25.03 7.85 44.53
CA VAL A 18 25.39 9.11 45.18
C VAL A 18 25.17 9.01 46.69
N LYS A 19 26.26 9.33 47.42
CA LYS A 19 26.36 9.44 48.88
C LYS A 19 25.45 10.56 49.41
N LEU A 20 24.87 10.30 50.58
CA LEU A 20 24.12 11.25 51.40
C LEU A 20 25.09 12.32 51.97
N GLY A 21 24.81 13.59 51.72
CA GLY A 21 25.54 14.73 52.27
C GLY A 21 24.67 15.98 52.31
N SER A 22 24.36 16.41 53.53
CA SER A 22 23.57 17.58 53.93
C SER A 22 24.18 18.92 53.50
N SER A 23 23.38 19.90 53.06
CA SER A 23 23.31 21.25 53.64
C SER A 23 22.31 22.16 52.90
N TYR A 24 21.78 23.13 53.63
CA TYR A 24 20.69 24.06 53.38
C TYR A 24 20.96 25.12 52.31
N GLY A 25 19.90 25.58 51.63
CA GLY A 25 19.93 26.81 50.82
C GLY A 25 18.63 27.07 50.05
N SER A 26 17.80 27.94 50.62
CA SER A 26 16.51 28.45 50.16
C SER A 26 16.51 29.19 48.82
N GLY A 27 15.40 29.12 48.07
CA GLY A 27 15.09 30.06 46.98
C GLY A 27 13.86 29.67 46.14
N LEU A 28 12.69 30.20 46.51
CA LEU A 28 11.37 30.05 45.87
C LEU A 28 11.30 30.53 44.41
N ALA A 29 10.50 29.84 43.59
CA ALA A 29 9.47 30.43 42.73
C ALA A 29 8.50 29.37 42.16
N ASN A 30 7.21 29.71 42.17
CA ASN A 30 6.02 28.88 41.92
C ASN A 30 5.77 28.53 40.44
N CYS A 31 5.09 27.40 40.18
CA CYS A 31 3.67 27.34 39.75
C CYS A 31 3.27 25.98 39.13
N HIS A 32 2.15 25.47 39.63
CA HIS A 32 1.22 24.44 39.15
C HIS A 32 1.48 23.67 37.83
N ALA A 33 1.42 22.34 37.88
CA ALA A 33 0.27 21.53 37.41
C ALA A 33 0.63 20.03 37.50
N GLY A 34 -0.31 19.22 37.95
CA GLY A 34 -0.07 17.86 38.41
C GLY A 34 0.14 16.82 37.30
N THR A 35 1.03 15.88 37.60
CA THR A 35 1.12 14.59 36.92
C THR A 35 1.32 13.51 37.99
N LYS A 36 0.28 12.71 38.24
CA LYS A 36 0.35 11.52 39.09
C LYS A 36 1.06 10.41 38.31
N LEU A 37 2.19 9.93 38.83
CA LEU A 37 2.78 8.63 38.46
C LEU A 37 2.53 7.62 39.59
N PRO A 38 2.26 6.35 39.27
CA PRO A 38 1.76 5.37 40.21
C PRO A 38 2.91 4.75 41.00
N ARG A 39 2.76 4.66 42.31
CA ARG A 39 3.62 3.91 43.21
C ARG A 39 2.81 2.72 43.73
N GLY A 40 3.32 1.50 43.53
CA GLY A 40 2.82 0.33 44.24
C GLY A 40 2.84 -0.95 43.41
N VAL A 41 4.03 -1.52 43.19
CA VAL A 41 4.13 -2.97 42.96
C VAL A 41 3.79 -3.64 44.29
N SER A 42 2.59 -4.19 44.40
CA SER A 42 2.25 -5.14 45.46
C SER A 42 2.38 -6.55 44.89
N VAL A 43 3.41 -7.28 45.31
CA VAL A 43 3.48 -8.72 45.14
C VAL A 43 2.38 -9.33 46.02
N ARG A 44 1.26 -9.74 45.43
CA ARG A 44 0.27 -10.58 46.11
C ARG A 44 0.71 -12.03 45.96
N ALA A 45 1.46 -12.53 46.94
CA ALA A 45 1.42 -13.95 47.26
C ALA A 45 0.00 -14.26 47.74
N LEU A 46 -0.71 -15.12 47.01
CA LEU A 46 -2.09 -15.47 47.31
C LEU A 46 -2.07 -16.53 48.43
N LYS A 47 -2.49 -16.06 49.60
CA LYS A 47 -2.66 -16.77 50.86
C LYS A 47 -3.84 -17.76 50.72
N ASP A 48 -3.57 -19.04 50.95
CA ASP A 48 -4.61 -20.03 51.23
C ASP A 48 -5.23 -19.72 52.60
N GLU A 49 -6.48 -19.26 52.61
CA GLU A 49 -7.30 -19.23 53.81
C GLU A 49 -8.58 -20.04 53.54
N MET A 50 -8.64 -21.16 54.27
CA MET A 50 -9.76 -22.07 54.36
C MET A 50 -10.80 -21.44 55.28
N ASP A 51 -11.93 -21.00 54.73
CA ASP A 51 -13.10 -20.61 55.52
C ASP A 51 -14.34 -21.34 55.00
N GLY A 52 -14.84 -22.24 55.86
CA GLY A 52 -16.15 -22.85 55.72
C GLY A 52 -17.24 -21.83 56.05
N GLY A 53 -18.20 -21.68 55.14
CA GLY A 53 -19.35 -20.82 55.32
C GLY A 53 -20.45 -21.19 54.33
N MET A 54 -21.46 -21.92 54.83
CA MET A 54 -22.65 -22.34 54.11
C MET A 54 -23.46 -21.11 53.67
N SER A 55 -23.60 -20.88 52.36
CA SER A 55 -24.66 -20.02 51.81
C SER A 55 -25.09 -20.54 50.44
N GLY A 56 -26.23 -21.22 50.42
CA GLY A 56 -26.92 -21.67 49.23
C GLY A 56 -27.43 -20.48 48.41
N GLY A 57 -26.85 -20.31 47.24
CA GLY A 57 -27.24 -19.37 46.20
C GLY A 57 -26.44 -19.76 44.98
N PHE A 58 -27.10 -19.83 43.82
CA PHE A 58 -26.57 -20.34 42.55
C PHE A 58 -25.24 -19.64 42.20
N GLN A 59 -24.12 -20.16 42.68
CA GLN A 59 -22.80 -19.63 42.37
C GLN A 59 -22.50 -20.06 40.95
N GLY A 60 -22.50 -19.09 40.04
CA GLY A 60 -21.88 -19.28 38.72
C GLY A 60 -20.52 -19.92 38.95
N ARG A 61 -20.37 -21.14 38.44
CA ARG A 61 -19.21 -22.01 38.67
C ARG A 61 -17.94 -21.17 38.50
N ARG A 62 -17.24 -20.91 39.61
CA ARG A 62 -15.99 -20.14 39.60
C ARG A 62 -15.01 -20.91 38.71
N TRP A 63 -14.40 -20.25 37.74
CA TRP A 63 -13.38 -20.88 36.90
C TRP A 63 -12.28 -21.45 37.81
N GLU A 64 -12.07 -22.77 37.74
CA GLU A 64 -11.01 -23.44 38.50
C GLU A 64 -9.73 -23.47 37.65
N PRO A 65 -8.67 -22.70 38.01
CA PRO A 65 -7.44 -22.63 37.23
C PRO A 65 -6.67 -23.96 37.16
N GLY A 66 -7.02 -24.93 38.01
CA GLY A 66 -6.40 -26.25 38.06
C GLY A 66 -6.72 -27.15 36.87
N LEU A 67 -7.80 -26.85 36.11
CA LEU A 67 -8.21 -27.65 34.95
C LEU A 67 -7.24 -27.59 33.77
N GLU A 68 -6.30 -26.63 33.76
CA GLU A 68 -5.35 -26.41 32.67
C GLU A 68 -3.89 -26.63 33.11
N ILE A 69 -3.64 -27.22 34.29
CA ILE A 69 -2.28 -27.37 34.86
C ILE A 69 -1.36 -28.24 33.99
N GLU A 70 -1.92 -29.19 33.23
CA GLU A 70 -1.17 -30.10 32.37
C GLU A 70 -0.43 -29.37 31.25
N VAL A 71 -1.04 -28.31 30.68
CA VAL A 71 -0.45 -27.57 29.55
C VAL A 71 0.35 -26.36 30.06
N PRO A 72 1.62 -26.20 29.65
CA PRO A 72 2.43 -25.02 29.93
C PRO A 72 1.71 -23.73 29.56
N PHE A 73 1.85 -22.71 30.39
CA PHE A 73 1.08 -21.47 30.29
C PHE A 73 1.13 -20.85 28.89
N GLU A 74 2.31 -20.74 28.27
CA GLU A 74 2.46 -20.11 26.95
C GLU A 74 1.82 -20.88 25.79
N GLN A 75 1.64 -22.19 25.94
CA GLN A 75 1.08 -23.07 24.90
C GLN A 75 -0.45 -23.19 24.99
N ARG A 76 -1.07 -22.49 25.94
CA ARG A 76 -2.52 -22.48 26.09
C ARG A 76 -3.15 -21.62 24.98
N PRO A 77 -4.19 -22.09 24.28
CA PRO A 77 -4.77 -21.36 23.15
C PRO A 77 -5.25 -19.93 23.49
N VAL A 78 -5.69 -19.70 24.72
CA VAL A 78 -6.10 -18.36 25.17
C VAL A 78 -4.91 -17.41 25.31
N ASN A 79 -3.76 -17.93 25.77
CA ASN A 79 -2.55 -17.15 25.91
C ASN A 79 -1.89 -16.89 24.56
N GLU A 80 -1.90 -17.87 23.66
CA GLU A 80 -1.51 -17.70 22.25
C GLU A 80 -2.39 -16.67 21.54
N TYR A 81 -3.69 -16.65 21.85
CA TYR A 81 -4.59 -15.63 21.35
C TYR A 81 -4.24 -14.24 21.87
N SER A 82 -3.98 -14.08 23.17
CA SER A 82 -3.56 -12.78 23.72
C SER A 82 -2.22 -12.31 23.14
N SER A 83 -1.24 -13.20 23.04
CA SER A 83 0.08 -12.85 22.49
C SER A 83 0.01 -12.51 21.00
N LEU A 84 -0.85 -13.20 20.24
CA LEU A 84 -1.14 -12.86 18.84
C LEU A 84 -1.77 -11.46 18.75
N LYS A 85 -2.77 -11.18 19.58
CA LYS A 85 -3.47 -9.90 19.60
C LYS A 85 -2.54 -8.72 19.95
N ASP A 86 -1.60 -8.93 20.87
CA ASP A 86 -0.65 -7.89 21.29
C ASP A 86 0.41 -7.57 20.22
N GLY A 87 0.55 -8.44 19.21
CA GLY A 87 1.46 -8.23 18.08
C GLY A 87 1.09 -7.01 17.22
N PRO A 88 2.08 -6.23 16.74
CA PRO A 88 1.82 -4.98 16.00
C PRO A 88 1.12 -5.18 14.66
N LEU A 89 1.35 -6.33 14.01
CA LEU A 89 0.77 -6.69 12.72
C LEU A 89 -0.58 -7.42 12.88
N TYR A 90 -0.70 -8.26 13.90
CA TYR A 90 -1.87 -9.08 14.13
C TYR A 90 -3.00 -8.34 14.87
N SER A 91 -2.66 -7.34 15.70
CA SER A 91 -3.61 -6.41 16.32
C SER A 91 -4.55 -5.75 15.31
N TRP A 92 -4.14 -5.67 14.03
CA TRP A 92 -4.94 -5.12 12.93
C TRP A 92 -6.27 -5.85 12.73
N GLY A 93 -6.29 -7.16 13.03
CA GLY A 93 -7.49 -7.98 12.93
C GLY A 93 -8.59 -7.61 13.93
N GLU A 94 -8.24 -7.02 15.08
CA GLU A 94 -9.24 -6.63 16.10
C GLU A 94 -9.90 -5.28 15.79
N LEU A 95 -9.29 -4.45 14.95
CA LEU A 95 -9.88 -3.17 14.59
C LEU A 95 -11.16 -3.38 13.78
N GLY A 96 -12.08 -2.41 13.90
CA GLY A 96 -13.25 -2.36 13.04
C GLY A 96 -12.86 -2.32 11.56
N PRO A 97 -13.74 -2.81 10.66
CA PRO A 97 -13.42 -2.99 9.24
C PRO A 97 -12.90 -1.70 8.59
N GLY A 98 -13.49 -0.54 8.89
CA GLY A 98 -13.05 0.75 8.34
C GLY A 98 -11.61 1.11 8.72
N GLN A 99 -11.25 0.97 10.00
CA GLN A 99 -9.90 1.29 10.46
C GLN A 99 -8.86 0.28 9.94
N PHE A 100 -9.25 -0.99 9.78
CA PHE A 100 -8.43 -2.00 9.12
C PHE A 100 -8.11 -1.60 7.68
N PHE A 101 -9.12 -1.24 6.88
CA PHE A 101 -8.91 -0.79 5.49
C PHE A 101 -8.13 0.51 5.38
N LEU A 102 -8.30 1.45 6.31
CA LEU A 102 -7.48 2.67 6.35
C LEU A 102 -6.01 2.37 6.60
N ARG A 103 -5.69 1.48 7.55
CA ARG A 103 -4.30 1.05 7.79
C ARG A 103 -3.72 0.30 6.59
N LEU A 104 -4.51 -0.57 5.99
CA LEU A 104 -4.11 -1.33 4.81
C LEU A 104 -3.87 -0.42 3.59
N GLY A 105 -4.75 0.55 3.37
CA GLY A 105 -4.60 1.57 2.34
C GLY A 105 -3.40 2.47 2.59
N GLY A 106 -3.15 2.87 3.84
CA GLY A 106 -1.94 3.60 4.23
C GLY A 106 -0.67 2.79 3.97
N LEU A 107 -0.65 1.51 4.34
CA LEU A 107 0.46 0.60 4.04
C LEU A 107 0.68 0.45 2.53
N TRP A 108 -0.40 0.33 1.75
CA TRP A 108 -0.32 0.27 0.30
C TRP A 108 0.26 1.56 -0.28
N LEU A 109 -0.19 2.75 0.16
CA LEU A 109 0.36 4.02 -0.30
C LEU A 109 1.84 4.21 0.06
N VAL A 110 2.25 3.83 1.27
CA VAL A 110 3.66 3.92 1.70
C VAL A 110 4.52 2.97 0.87
N THR A 111 4.10 1.72 0.68
CA THR A 111 4.86 0.77 -0.14
C THR A 111 4.85 1.15 -1.61
N PHE A 112 3.76 1.74 -2.10
CA PHE A 112 3.64 2.30 -3.44
C PHE A 112 4.64 3.43 -3.67
N THR A 113 4.73 4.40 -2.77
CA THR A 113 5.64 5.53 -2.94
C THR A 113 7.11 5.14 -2.75
N VAL A 114 7.41 4.28 -1.78
CA VAL A 114 8.80 3.93 -1.43
C VAL A 114 9.39 2.86 -2.36
N LEU A 115 8.59 1.86 -2.77
CA LEU A 115 9.08 0.73 -3.57
C LEU A 115 8.46 0.73 -4.97
N GLY A 116 7.13 0.82 -5.07
CA GLY A 116 6.43 0.69 -6.35
C GLY A 116 6.81 1.77 -7.37
N ALA A 117 6.81 3.03 -6.96
CA ALA A 117 7.05 4.19 -7.80
C ALA A 117 8.49 4.23 -8.37
N PRO A 118 9.58 4.07 -7.59
CA PRO A 118 10.92 4.07 -8.17
C PRO A 118 11.16 2.88 -9.11
N ILE A 119 10.62 1.70 -8.79
CA ILE A 119 10.74 0.52 -9.64
C ILE A 119 9.99 0.73 -10.96
N ALA A 120 8.74 1.21 -10.89
CA ALA A 120 7.94 1.46 -12.08
C ALA A 120 8.48 2.64 -12.91
N ALA A 121 9.05 3.68 -12.28
CA ALA A 121 9.62 4.83 -12.98
C ALA A 121 10.85 4.45 -13.80
N ALA A 122 11.59 3.42 -13.37
CA ALA A 122 12.69 2.87 -14.14
C ALA A 122 12.22 2.10 -15.40
N SER A 123 11.04 1.47 -15.34
CA SER A 123 10.48 0.72 -16.47
C SER A 123 9.63 1.58 -17.42
N PHE A 124 8.81 2.47 -16.86
CA PHE A 124 7.85 3.30 -17.59
C PHE A 124 8.05 4.76 -17.23
N ASN A 125 8.18 5.61 -18.25
CA ASN A 125 8.36 7.04 -18.02
C ASN A 125 7.03 7.69 -17.60
N PRO A 126 6.93 8.28 -16.40
CA PRO A 126 5.65 8.74 -15.84
C PRO A 126 5.00 9.86 -16.66
N SER A 127 5.79 10.61 -17.45
CA SER A 127 5.25 11.69 -18.30
C SER A 127 4.69 11.19 -19.62
N ARG A 128 5.14 10.04 -20.14
CA ARG A 128 4.72 9.52 -21.46
C ARG A 128 3.61 8.49 -21.36
N GLU A 129 3.67 7.65 -20.33
CA GLU A 129 2.77 6.50 -20.13
C GLU A 129 2.32 6.44 -18.65
N PRO A 130 1.52 7.41 -18.18
CA PRO A 130 1.12 7.49 -16.78
C PRO A 130 0.23 6.32 -16.34
N LEU A 131 -0.60 5.77 -17.24
CA LEU A 131 -1.50 4.66 -16.90
C LEU A 131 -0.69 3.37 -16.67
N ARG A 132 0.24 3.02 -17.57
CA ARG A 132 1.14 1.87 -17.37
C ARG A 132 2.01 2.01 -16.13
N PHE A 133 2.52 3.21 -15.86
CA PHE A 133 3.29 3.48 -14.65
C PHE A 133 2.47 3.18 -13.38
N VAL A 134 1.25 3.70 -13.26
CA VAL A 134 0.39 3.49 -12.09
C VAL A 134 -0.06 2.03 -12.00
N LEU A 135 -0.41 1.39 -13.11
CA LEU A 135 -0.81 -0.02 -13.13
C LEU A 135 0.35 -0.94 -12.74
N ALA A 136 1.56 -0.70 -13.25
CA ALA A 136 2.75 -1.49 -12.90
C ALA A 136 3.15 -1.31 -11.43
N ALA A 137 3.21 -0.06 -10.95
CA ALA A 137 3.51 0.22 -9.54
C ALA A 137 2.41 -0.33 -8.61
N GLY A 138 1.14 -0.16 -9.00
CA GLY A 138 -0.03 -0.56 -8.24
C GLY A 138 -0.15 -2.08 -8.12
N THR A 139 0.02 -2.82 -9.22
CA THR A 139 0.01 -4.30 -9.24
C THR A 139 1.09 -4.89 -8.34
N GLY A 140 2.34 -4.42 -8.47
CA GLY A 140 3.47 -4.93 -7.68
C GLY A 140 3.31 -4.66 -6.17
N THR A 141 2.83 -3.48 -5.81
CA THR A 141 2.63 -3.10 -4.40
C THR A 141 1.41 -3.78 -3.78
N LEU A 142 0.34 -3.94 -4.55
CA LEU A 142 -0.84 -4.71 -4.13
C LEU A 142 -0.49 -6.17 -3.88
N PHE A 143 0.42 -6.75 -4.65
CA PHE A 143 0.92 -8.11 -4.43
C PHE A 143 1.69 -8.22 -3.11
N LEU A 144 2.54 -7.25 -2.76
CA LEU A 144 3.20 -7.24 -1.46
C LEU A 144 2.20 -7.13 -0.29
N VAL A 145 1.20 -6.26 -0.44
CA VAL A 145 0.15 -6.08 0.57
C VAL A 145 -0.69 -7.36 0.74
N SER A 146 -1.00 -8.07 -0.35
CA SER A 146 -1.75 -9.33 -0.27
C SER A 146 -0.98 -10.43 0.49
N LEU A 147 0.36 -10.49 0.36
CA LEU A 147 1.20 -11.39 1.15
C LEU A 147 1.17 -11.07 2.65
N ILE A 148 1.14 -9.79 3.01
CA ILE A 148 1.02 -9.36 4.42
C ILE A 148 -0.34 -9.78 4.98
N VAL A 149 -1.42 -9.57 4.22
CA VAL A 149 -2.77 -10.01 4.62
C VAL A 149 -2.83 -11.53 4.75
N LEU A 150 -2.22 -12.28 3.83
CA LEU A 150 -2.12 -13.74 3.92
C LEU A 150 -1.37 -14.17 5.20
N ARG A 151 -0.28 -13.50 5.57
CA ARG A 151 0.46 -13.77 6.81
C ARG A 151 -0.40 -13.51 8.06
N ILE A 152 -1.19 -12.44 8.06
CA ILE A 152 -2.14 -12.16 9.14
C ILE A 152 -3.19 -13.28 9.21
N TYR A 153 -3.78 -13.64 8.07
CA TYR A 153 -4.78 -14.71 7.97
C TYR A 153 -4.29 -16.04 8.55
N LEU A 154 -3.08 -16.48 8.19
CA LEU A 154 -2.51 -17.73 8.69
C LEU A 154 -2.32 -17.74 10.21
N GLY A 155 -1.90 -16.62 10.81
CA GLY A 155 -1.75 -16.51 12.26
C GLY A 155 -3.10 -16.59 12.99
N TRP A 156 -4.10 -15.88 12.48
CA TRP A 156 -5.45 -15.89 13.05
C TRP A 156 -6.17 -17.23 12.84
N SER A 157 -5.99 -17.89 11.69
CA SER A 157 -6.57 -19.21 11.45
C SER A 157 -5.95 -20.27 12.36
N TYR A 158 -4.62 -20.24 12.54
CA TYR A 158 -3.91 -21.18 13.41
C TYR A 158 -4.44 -21.14 14.86
N VAL A 159 -4.51 -19.95 15.46
CA VAL A 159 -5.03 -19.77 16.82
C VAL A 159 -6.52 -20.07 16.89
N GLY A 160 -7.29 -19.68 15.86
CA GLY A 160 -8.72 -19.98 15.77
C GLY A 160 -9.03 -21.48 15.77
N ASP A 161 -8.25 -22.26 15.01
CA ASP A 161 -8.41 -23.71 14.95
C ASP A 161 -8.05 -24.37 16.28
N ARG A 162 -7.00 -23.91 16.98
CA ARG A 162 -6.63 -24.41 18.32
C ARG A 162 -7.66 -24.07 19.40
N LEU A 163 -8.27 -22.89 19.35
CA LEU A 163 -9.36 -22.51 20.25
C LEU A 163 -10.58 -23.43 20.07
N LEU A 164 -10.93 -23.78 18.83
CA LEU A 164 -12.12 -24.58 18.52
C LEU A 164 -11.90 -26.10 18.64
N SER A 165 -10.67 -26.56 18.50
CA SER A 165 -10.28 -27.98 18.59
C SER A 165 -10.49 -28.51 20.00
N ALA A 166 -10.97 -29.75 20.15
CA ALA A 166 -11.16 -30.36 21.46
C ALA A 166 -9.85 -30.92 22.06
N VAL A 167 -8.86 -31.19 21.20
CA VAL A 167 -7.57 -31.75 21.58
C VAL A 167 -6.47 -30.80 21.10
N ILE A 168 -5.45 -30.58 21.94
CA ILE A 168 -4.34 -29.68 21.65
C ILE A 168 -3.03 -30.44 21.81
N PRO A 169 -2.13 -30.41 20.81
CA PRO A 169 -0.76 -30.85 20.98
C PRO A 169 0.01 -29.82 21.81
N TYR A 170 0.73 -30.27 22.83
CA TYR A 170 1.59 -29.45 23.67
C TYR A 170 2.87 -30.21 24.00
N GLU A 171 3.92 -29.49 24.37
CA GLU A 171 5.23 -30.02 24.69
C GLU A 171 5.52 -29.79 26.18
N GLU A 172 5.68 -30.85 26.95
CA GLU A 172 5.95 -30.78 28.39
C GLU A 172 7.42 -30.47 28.68
N THR A 173 8.38 -31.21 28.09
CA THR A 173 9.83 -30.99 28.25
C THR A 173 10.72 -31.72 27.23
N GLY A 174 11.35 -31.01 26.29
CA GLY A 174 12.48 -31.52 25.51
C GLY A 174 12.23 -31.66 24.01
N TRP A 175 13.19 -32.25 23.28
CA TRP A 175 13.21 -32.23 21.80
C TRP A 175 12.15 -33.16 21.17
N TYR A 176 11.56 -34.13 21.90
CA TYR A 176 10.79 -35.22 21.24
C TYR A 176 9.51 -35.73 21.94
N ASP A 177 8.99 -35.09 22.99
CA ASP A 177 7.80 -35.56 23.72
C ASP A 177 6.62 -34.58 23.61
N GLY A 178 6.03 -34.51 22.41
CA GLY A 178 4.72 -33.89 22.21
C GLY A 178 3.61 -34.78 22.77
N GLN A 179 2.78 -34.24 23.66
CA GLN A 179 1.59 -34.90 24.20
C GLN A 179 0.30 -34.24 23.69
N MET A 180 -0.80 -34.97 23.76
CA MET A 180 -2.11 -34.50 23.33
C MET A 180 -3.00 -34.29 24.55
N TRP A 181 -3.33 -33.04 24.83
CA TRP A 181 -4.24 -32.68 25.91
C TRP A 181 -5.68 -32.59 25.42
N VAL A 182 -6.60 -33.25 26.11
CA VAL A 182 -8.04 -33.16 25.82
C VAL A 182 -8.67 -32.09 26.71
N LYS A 183 -9.26 -31.07 26.10
CA LYS A 183 -9.88 -29.97 26.83
C LYS A 183 -11.09 -30.46 27.66
N PRO A 184 -11.14 -30.15 28.97
CA PRO A 184 -12.35 -30.36 29.74
C PRO A 184 -13.50 -29.49 29.19
N PRO A 185 -14.76 -29.92 29.35
CA PRO A 185 -15.90 -29.30 28.68
C PRO A 185 -16.08 -27.82 29.06
N GLU A 186 -15.67 -27.42 30.27
CA GLU A 186 -15.71 -26.03 30.74
C GLU A 186 -14.75 -25.13 29.94
N VAL A 187 -13.49 -25.55 29.77
CA VAL A 187 -12.47 -24.81 29.02
C VAL A 187 -12.83 -24.76 27.54
N LEU A 188 -13.31 -25.88 26.99
CA LEU A 188 -13.74 -25.94 25.60
C LEU A 188 -14.91 -25.00 25.32
N ALA A 189 -15.88 -24.88 26.24
CA ALA A 189 -16.99 -23.95 26.10
C ALA A 189 -16.51 -22.49 26.07
N ARG A 190 -15.60 -22.11 26.98
CA ARG A 190 -14.98 -20.77 27.01
C ARG A 190 -14.25 -20.45 25.71
N ASP A 191 -13.39 -21.36 25.25
CA ASP A 191 -12.59 -21.16 24.05
C ASP A 191 -13.48 -21.08 22.80
N ARG A 192 -14.58 -21.84 22.74
CA ARG A 192 -15.56 -21.76 21.64
C ARG A 192 -16.32 -20.44 21.64
N LEU A 193 -16.66 -19.89 22.80
CA LEU A 193 -17.26 -18.55 22.89
C LEU A 193 -16.28 -17.50 22.39
N LEU A 194 -15.03 -17.54 22.85
CA LEU A 194 -13.99 -16.62 22.38
C LEU A 194 -13.76 -16.76 20.86
N GLY A 195 -13.58 -17.98 20.38
CA GLY A 195 -13.35 -18.28 18.98
C GLY A 195 -14.51 -17.85 18.08
N SER A 196 -15.76 -18.11 18.48
CA SER A 196 -16.94 -17.77 17.68
C SER A 196 -17.25 -16.28 17.64
N TYR A 197 -17.13 -15.57 18.78
CA TYR A 197 -17.51 -14.16 18.85
C TYR A 197 -16.37 -13.19 18.50
N LYS A 198 -15.10 -13.57 18.75
CA LYS A 198 -13.95 -12.69 18.48
C LYS A 198 -13.16 -13.13 17.26
N VAL A 199 -12.81 -14.40 17.13
CA VAL A 199 -11.87 -14.84 16.09
C VAL A 199 -12.54 -15.07 14.73
N LYS A 200 -13.68 -15.75 14.68
CA LYS A 200 -14.42 -16.00 13.42
C LYS A 200 -14.74 -14.75 12.59
N PRO A 201 -15.24 -13.62 13.16
CA PRO A 201 -15.51 -12.44 12.34
C PRO A 201 -14.24 -11.85 11.73
N VAL A 202 -13.11 -11.91 12.46
CA VAL A 202 -11.80 -11.44 11.98
C VAL A 202 -11.30 -12.31 10.83
N ILE A 203 -11.36 -13.64 10.97
CA ILE A 203 -10.99 -14.57 9.89
C ILE A 203 -11.87 -14.35 8.65
N LYS A 204 -13.18 -14.11 8.84
CA LYS A 204 -14.10 -13.83 7.72
C LYS A 204 -13.71 -12.54 6.99
N LEU A 205 -13.42 -11.47 7.72
CA LEU A 205 -12.94 -10.21 7.16
C LEU A 205 -11.65 -10.42 6.36
N LEU A 206 -10.66 -11.09 6.96
CA LEU A 206 -9.38 -11.36 6.32
C LEU A 206 -9.55 -12.20 5.04
N LYS A 207 -10.40 -13.24 5.08
CA LYS A 207 -10.71 -14.05 3.89
C LYS A 207 -11.36 -13.22 2.78
N GLN A 208 -12.31 -12.35 3.12
CA GLN A 208 -12.91 -11.43 2.15
C GLN A 208 -11.88 -10.47 1.56
N THR A 209 -10.96 -9.95 2.37
CA THR A 209 -9.89 -9.06 1.89
C THR A 209 -8.90 -9.77 1.00
N LEU A 210 -8.59 -11.05 1.28
CA LEU A 210 -7.71 -11.87 0.44
C LEU A 210 -8.36 -12.20 -0.90
N VAL A 211 -9.65 -12.53 -0.91
CA VAL A 211 -10.41 -12.73 -2.16
C VAL A 211 -10.53 -11.42 -2.94
N GLY A 212 -10.82 -10.31 -2.27
CA GLY A 212 -10.95 -8.99 -2.89
C GLY A 212 -9.63 -8.51 -3.50
N THR A 213 -8.52 -8.62 -2.77
CA THR A 213 -7.18 -8.27 -3.29
C THR A 213 -6.74 -9.20 -4.41
N GLY A 214 -7.06 -10.51 -4.33
CA GLY A 214 -6.80 -11.46 -5.42
C GLY A 214 -7.59 -11.12 -6.70
N ALA A 215 -8.88 -10.81 -6.58
CA ALA A 215 -9.68 -10.35 -7.71
C ALA A 215 -9.13 -9.04 -8.29
N LEU A 216 -8.76 -8.09 -7.44
CA LEU A 216 -8.19 -6.81 -7.87
C LEU A 216 -6.86 -7.01 -8.60
N LEU A 217 -5.98 -7.89 -8.10
CA LEU A 217 -4.73 -8.26 -8.77
C LEU A 217 -4.98 -8.82 -10.17
N VAL A 218 -5.91 -9.77 -10.30
CA VAL A 218 -6.27 -10.36 -11.59
C VAL A 218 -6.80 -9.29 -12.53
N THR A 219 -7.74 -8.44 -12.09
CA THR A 219 -8.27 -7.35 -12.92
C THR A 219 -7.18 -6.35 -13.32
N SER A 220 -6.26 -6.02 -12.42
CA SER A 220 -5.17 -5.07 -12.71
C SER A 220 -4.15 -5.64 -13.69
N ALA A 221 -3.86 -6.95 -13.64
CA ALA A 221 -3.02 -7.63 -14.62
C ALA A 221 -3.69 -7.67 -16.00
N PHE A 222 -4.99 -7.97 -16.06
CA PHE A 222 -5.75 -7.88 -17.31
C PHE A 222 -5.74 -6.47 -17.89
N LEU A 223 -6.02 -5.45 -17.07
CA LEU A 223 -5.99 -4.05 -17.50
C LEU A 223 -4.61 -3.62 -18.00
N PHE A 224 -3.53 -4.13 -17.38
CA PHE A 224 -2.17 -3.85 -17.84
C PHE A 224 -1.91 -4.42 -19.24
N ILE A 225 -2.39 -5.63 -19.54
CA ILE A 225 -2.27 -6.25 -20.88
C ILE A 225 -3.05 -5.45 -21.93
N PHE A 226 -4.24 -4.95 -21.59
CA PHE A 226 -5.09 -4.16 -22.47
C PHE A 226 -4.82 -2.65 -22.43
N ALA A 227 -3.79 -2.19 -21.71
CA ALA A 227 -3.51 -0.76 -21.56
C ALA A 227 -3.03 -0.12 -22.88
N THR A 228 -2.38 -0.89 -23.76
CA THR A 228 -1.85 -0.39 -25.04
C THR A 228 -2.93 0.17 -25.98
N PRO A 229 -4.02 -0.57 -26.34
CA PRO A 229 -5.06 -0.01 -27.20
C PRO A 229 -5.84 1.13 -26.54
N VAL A 230 -5.96 1.13 -25.22
CA VAL A 230 -6.74 2.11 -24.46
C VAL A 230 -6.02 3.46 -24.39
N GLU A 231 -4.71 3.47 -24.14
CA GLU A 231 -3.91 4.71 -24.15
C GLU A 231 -3.92 5.38 -25.51
N ASP A 232 -3.82 4.60 -26.59
CA ASP A 232 -3.86 5.13 -27.95
C ASP A 232 -5.25 5.68 -28.31
N PHE A 233 -6.32 5.01 -27.87
CA PHE A 233 -7.69 5.51 -28.01
C PHE A 233 -7.91 6.83 -27.23
N PHE A 234 -7.43 6.91 -25.98
CA PHE A 234 -7.58 8.15 -25.21
C PHE A 234 -6.75 9.30 -25.78
N LYS A 235 -5.51 9.05 -26.22
CA LYS A 235 -4.70 10.06 -26.91
C LYS A 235 -5.46 10.56 -28.13
N THR A 236 -5.90 9.67 -29.02
CA THR A 236 -6.62 10.06 -30.24
C THR A 236 -7.95 10.76 -29.98
N ALA A 237 -8.75 10.32 -29.01
CA ALA A 237 -10.06 10.89 -28.69
C ALA A 237 -10.01 12.22 -27.91
N PHE A 238 -8.99 12.45 -27.07
CA PHE A 238 -8.83 13.73 -26.37
C PHE A 238 -8.09 14.77 -27.22
N PHE A 239 -7.07 14.38 -27.99
CA PHE A 239 -6.40 15.31 -28.91
C PHE A 239 -7.32 15.82 -30.04
N THR A 240 -8.35 15.07 -30.43
CA THR A 240 -9.36 15.56 -31.39
C THR A 240 -10.41 16.49 -30.78
N LYS A 241 -10.53 16.57 -29.46
CA LYS A 241 -11.61 17.34 -28.80
C LYS A 241 -11.21 18.78 -28.43
N ASP A 242 -9.91 19.10 -28.46
CA ASP A 242 -9.39 20.41 -28.06
C ASP A 242 -9.02 21.35 -29.23
N THR A 243 -9.48 21.08 -30.46
CA THR A 243 -9.36 22.05 -31.56
C THR A 243 -10.69 22.75 -31.88
N PRO A 244 -11.20 23.67 -31.05
CA PRO A 244 -12.01 24.77 -31.55
C PRO A 244 -11.06 25.88 -32.03
N SER A 245 -11.08 26.09 -33.34
CA SER A 245 -10.52 27.22 -34.06
C SER A 245 -10.62 28.55 -33.29
N THR A 246 -9.49 29.07 -32.84
CA THR A 246 -9.30 30.52 -32.67
C THR A 246 -7.89 30.90 -33.07
N VAL A 247 -7.80 31.43 -34.29
CA VAL A 247 -6.70 32.25 -34.77
C VAL A 247 -6.47 33.37 -33.75
N LEU A 248 -5.33 33.33 -33.06
CA LEU A 248 -4.72 34.54 -32.53
C LEU A 248 -3.22 34.50 -32.79
N ALA A 249 -2.79 35.37 -33.70
CA ALA A 249 -1.41 35.67 -33.97
C ALA A 249 -0.70 36.09 -32.67
N SER A 250 0.10 35.19 -32.09
CA SER A 250 1.00 35.49 -30.99
C SER A 250 2.40 35.70 -31.55
N LYS A 251 2.75 36.98 -31.67
CA LYS A 251 4.06 37.51 -32.01
C LYS A 251 5.03 37.23 -30.85
N THR A 252 5.91 36.23 -30.98
CA THR A 252 7.09 36.13 -30.10
C THR A 252 8.32 35.62 -30.86
N ASN A 253 9.32 36.50 -30.93
CA ASN A 253 10.69 36.20 -31.30
C ASN A 253 11.28 35.15 -30.34
N THR A 254 11.48 33.93 -30.81
CA THR A 254 12.50 33.02 -30.25
C THR A 254 13.07 32.15 -31.36
N LYS A 255 14.39 32.21 -31.46
CA LYS A 255 15.31 31.53 -32.38
C LYS A 255 14.96 30.05 -32.57
N PHE A 256 14.37 29.70 -33.72
CA PHE A 256 14.08 28.31 -34.09
C PHE A 256 15.31 27.65 -34.72
N ASN A 257 15.90 26.67 -34.03
CA ASN A 257 16.64 25.59 -34.67
C ASN A 257 15.64 24.52 -35.14
N LEU A 258 14.83 24.86 -36.15
CA LEU A 258 13.94 23.89 -36.80
C LEU A 258 14.72 23.16 -37.88
N ARG A 259 14.62 21.82 -37.87
CA ARG A 259 15.23 20.96 -38.89
C ARG A 259 14.52 21.26 -40.22
N LYS A 260 15.28 21.41 -41.32
CA LYS A 260 14.77 21.83 -42.64
C LYS A 260 13.61 20.96 -43.15
N GLU A 261 13.55 19.72 -42.72
CA GLU A 261 12.52 18.73 -43.04
C GLU A 261 11.20 18.90 -42.27
N GLU A 262 11.18 19.64 -41.15
CA GLU A 262 9.97 19.98 -40.40
C GLU A 262 9.27 21.21 -40.98
N LEU A 263 10.02 22.15 -41.56
CA LEU A 263 9.48 23.29 -42.32
C LEU A 263 8.85 22.89 -43.67
N LEU A 264 9.21 21.72 -44.20
CA LEU A 264 8.66 21.17 -45.45
C LEU A 264 7.49 20.22 -45.21
N ARG A 265 7.22 19.84 -43.96
CA ARG A 265 6.02 19.10 -43.61
C ARG A 265 4.88 20.10 -43.44
N LEU A 266 3.97 20.09 -44.41
CA LEU A 266 2.69 20.78 -44.26
C LEU A 266 1.98 20.21 -43.02
N PRO A 267 1.34 21.06 -42.19
CA PRO A 267 0.44 20.59 -41.13
C PRO A 267 -0.57 19.61 -41.73
N VAL A 268 -0.79 18.48 -41.07
CA VAL A 268 -1.66 17.40 -41.56
C VAL A 268 -3.07 17.93 -41.85
N GLU A 269 -3.53 18.93 -41.10
CA GLU A 269 -4.83 19.60 -41.28
C GLU A 269 -4.97 20.31 -42.63
N VAL A 270 -3.91 20.92 -43.18
CA VAL A 270 -3.98 21.64 -44.46
C VAL A 270 -4.04 20.69 -45.66
N LYS A 271 -3.67 19.42 -45.47
CA LYS A 271 -3.66 18.42 -46.54
C LYS A 271 -5.08 17.95 -46.91
N ASP A 272 -6.03 18.04 -45.97
CA ASP A 272 -7.38 17.50 -46.12
C ASP A 272 -8.45 18.60 -46.33
N ASP A 273 -8.05 19.88 -46.37
CA ASP A 273 -8.95 21.02 -46.60
C ASP A 273 -9.20 21.27 -48.10
N ASP A 274 -10.19 20.57 -48.66
CA ASP A 274 -10.59 20.67 -50.09
C ASP A 274 -11.01 22.09 -50.50
N ASP A 275 -11.63 22.87 -49.59
CA ASP A 275 -12.04 24.26 -49.85
C ASP A 275 -10.84 25.19 -50.01
N LEU A 276 -9.79 24.99 -49.22
CA LEU A 276 -8.56 25.77 -49.31
C LEU A 276 -7.76 25.39 -50.57
N ALA A 277 -7.76 24.09 -50.90
CA ALA A 277 -7.19 23.60 -52.15
C ALA A 277 -7.91 24.17 -53.38
N ALA A 278 -9.25 24.27 -53.33
CA ALA A 278 -10.06 24.88 -54.38
C ALA A 278 -9.78 26.38 -54.53
N ALA A 279 -9.72 27.13 -53.42
CA ALA A 279 -9.40 28.56 -53.44
C ALA A 279 -7.98 28.84 -53.96
N ALA A 280 -7.01 27.99 -53.61
CA ALA A 280 -5.64 28.09 -54.12
C ALA A 280 -5.56 27.74 -55.61
N ALA A 281 -6.35 26.77 -56.08
CA ALA A 281 -6.45 26.41 -57.49
C ALA A 281 -7.14 27.51 -58.32
N GLU A 282 -8.17 28.17 -57.78
CA GLU A 282 -8.82 29.33 -58.38
C GLU A 282 -7.85 30.51 -58.48
N ALA A 283 -7.11 30.83 -57.42
CA ALA A 283 -6.09 31.88 -57.42
C ALA A 283 -4.90 31.61 -58.37
N ALA A 284 -4.75 30.35 -58.82
CA ALA A 284 -3.73 29.92 -59.76
C ALA A 284 -4.29 29.62 -61.16
N ASP A 285 -5.57 29.91 -61.43
CA ASP A 285 -6.25 29.62 -62.70
C ASP A 285 -6.08 28.16 -63.17
N GLY A 286 -6.15 27.19 -62.24
CA GLY A 286 -5.97 25.76 -62.56
C GLY A 286 -4.52 25.35 -62.87
N ARG A 287 -3.53 26.20 -62.56
CA ARG A 287 -2.10 25.91 -62.71
C ARG A 287 -1.48 25.46 -61.39
N PRO A 288 -0.39 24.67 -61.42
CA PRO A 288 0.31 24.31 -60.19
C PRO A 288 0.92 25.55 -59.51
N VAL A 289 0.56 25.78 -58.23
CA VAL A 289 0.97 26.96 -57.45
C VAL A 289 2.51 27.10 -57.36
N TYR A 290 3.24 25.98 -57.37
CA TYR A 290 4.70 25.97 -57.28
C TYR A 290 5.42 26.55 -58.50
N CYS A 291 4.72 26.79 -59.62
CA CYS A 291 5.34 27.29 -60.86
C CYS A 291 5.83 28.74 -60.74
N ARG A 292 5.20 29.56 -59.87
CA ARG A 292 5.57 30.97 -59.64
C ARG A 292 6.93 31.11 -58.95
N ASP A 293 7.32 30.15 -58.13
CA ASP A 293 8.59 30.18 -57.41
C ASP A 293 9.69 29.38 -58.12
N ARG A 294 10.80 30.05 -58.43
CA ARG A 294 11.98 29.42 -59.07
C ARG A 294 12.50 28.21 -58.30
N PHE A 295 12.50 28.28 -56.97
CA PHE A 295 13.01 27.21 -56.11
C PHE A 295 12.12 25.95 -56.16
N TYR A 296 10.81 26.10 -55.93
CA TYR A 296 9.88 24.98 -55.91
C TYR A 296 9.66 24.37 -57.31
N ARG A 297 9.70 25.20 -58.36
CA ARG A 297 9.71 24.73 -59.75
C ARG A 297 10.90 23.84 -60.08
N ALA A 298 12.11 24.19 -59.60
CA ALA A 298 13.30 23.37 -59.80
C ALA A 298 13.21 22.03 -59.06
N LEU A 299 12.58 22.02 -57.88
CA LEU A 299 12.41 20.82 -57.06
C LEU A 299 11.34 19.86 -57.63
N ALA A 300 10.25 20.40 -58.19
CA ALA A 300 9.16 19.62 -58.78
C ALA A 300 9.39 19.24 -60.26
N GLY A 301 10.54 19.59 -60.85
CA GLY A 301 10.90 19.24 -62.23
C GLY A 301 10.26 20.11 -63.33
N GLY A 302 9.42 21.09 -62.96
CA GLY A 302 8.91 22.15 -63.85
C GLY A 302 8.09 21.72 -65.06
N GLN A 303 7.76 20.43 -65.21
CA GLN A 303 7.17 19.85 -66.42
C GLN A 303 5.75 20.35 -66.74
N TYR A 304 5.05 20.91 -65.73
CA TYR A 304 3.68 21.41 -65.83
C TYR A 304 3.59 22.94 -65.78
N CYS A 305 4.72 23.64 -65.82
CA CYS A 305 4.77 25.11 -65.82
C CYS A 305 4.88 25.64 -67.24
N LYS A 306 4.04 26.61 -67.62
CA LYS A 306 4.14 27.28 -68.93
C LYS A 306 5.16 28.42 -68.87
N TRP A 307 5.68 28.84 -70.02
CA TRP A 307 6.62 29.97 -70.12
C TRP A 307 6.02 31.29 -69.61
N GLU A 308 4.71 31.44 -69.73
CA GLU A 308 3.93 32.59 -69.23
C GLU A 308 3.98 32.69 -67.69
N ASP A 309 4.12 31.56 -66.99
CA ASP A 309 4.13 31.50 -65.51
C ASP A 309 5.50 31.90 -64.91
N LEU A 310 6.49 32.17 -65.77
CA LEU A 310 7.86 32.53 -65.37
C LEU A 310 8.05 34.03 -65.22
N VAL A 311 7.09 34.81 -65.71
CA VAL A 311 7.10 36.27 -65.70
C VAL A 311 6.33 36.73 -64.47
N LYS A 312 6.99 37.55 -63.66
CA LYS A 312 6.43 38.15 -62.46
C LYS A 312 5.58 39.36 -62.80
#